data_AF-A0A4Y2V8A8-F1
#
_entry.id   AF-A0A4Y2V8A8-F1
#
_cell.length_a   1.000
_cell.length_b   1.000
_cell.length_c   1.000
_cell.angle_alpha   90.00
_cell.angle_beta   90.00
_cell.angle_gamma   90.00
#
_symmetry.space_group_name_H-M   'P 1'
#
loop_
_entity.id
_entity.type
_entity.pdbx_description
1 polymer ?
#
loop_
_entity_poly.entity_id
_entity_poly.type
_entity_poly.pdbx_seq_one_letter_code
_entity_poly.pdbx_strand_id
1 'polypeptide(L)'
;MCYLMNTITGLILIGFELHYGDLGNIVADSQARASFRIHDNIVKVYDIIGRSLAVTADRDDLGKGNNESSTIDGNSGKCLAAAIIARSAGLFENPKRICQCDGVTVWDETSQPKS
;
A
#
# COMPACT_ATOMS: atom_id res chain seq x y z
N MET A 1 -17.97 -21.35 0.53
CA MET A 1 -17.65 -20.92 -0.85
C MET A 1 -16.68 -19.77 -0.73
N CYS A 2 -15.39 -20.02 -0.91
CA CYS A 2 -14.31 -19.05 -0.71
C CYS A 2 -13.77 -18.64 -2.08
N TYR A 3 -14.10 -17.45 -2.56
CA TYR A 3 -13.38 -16.81 -3.67
C TYR A 3 -13.56 -15.31 -3.52
N LEU A 4 -12.46 -14.57 -3.37
CA LEU A 4 -12.27 -13.25 -3.98
C LEU A 4 -10.79 -12.84 -3.82
N MET A 5 -10.15 -12.68 -4.97
CA MET A 5 -8.77 -12.28 -5.15
C MET A 5 -8.84 -10.80 -5.53
N ASN A 6 -8.36 -9.90 -4.67
CA ASN A 6 -8.52 -8.44 -4.81
C ASN A 6 -7.23 -7.84 -5.39
N THR A 7 -7.20 -6.69 -6.06
CA THR A 7 -5.96 -6.12 -6.67
C THR A 7 -5.77 -4.66 -6.30
N ILE A 8 -4.51 -4.21 -6.24
CA ILE A 8 -4.12 -2.80 -6.07
C ILE A 8 -3.72 -2.18 -7.42
N THR A 9 -4.42 -1.13 -7.84
CA THR A 9 -4.10 -0.33 -9.04
C THR A 9 -3.88 1.15 -8.68
N GLY A 10 -2.79 1.72 -9.19
CA GLY A 10 -2.45 3.15 -9.13
C GLY A 10 -1.99 3.65 -10.50
N LEU A 11 -2.78 4.52 -11.13
CA LEU A 11 -2.60 4.95 -12.52
C LEU A 11 -1.41 5.90 -12.70
N ILE A 12 -0.29 5.41 -13.24
CA ILE A 12 0.75 6.20 -13.92
C ILE A 12 1.25 5.36 -15.11
N LEU A 13 1.08 5.88 -16.33
CA LEU A 13 1.52 5.23 -17.56
C LEU A 13 3.03 5.43 -17.75
N ILE A 14 3.81 4.35 -17.67
CA ILE A 14 5.16 4.27 -18.23
C ILE A 14 5.16 3.20 -19.32
N GLY A 15 5.85 3.43 -20.44
CA GLY A 15 5.74 2.70 -21.71
C GLY A 15 6.21 1.24 -21.72
N PHE A 16 5.67 0.40 -20.84
CA PHE A 16 5.70 -1.06 -20.90
C PHE A 16 4.25 -1.57 -20.73
N GLU A 17 3.97 -2.82 -21.08
CA GLU A 17 2.64 -3.47 -21.05
C GLU A 17 1.93 -3.48 -19.67
N LEU A 18 2.47 -2.78 -18.66
CA LEU A 18 1.96 -2.66 -17.30
C LEU A 18 2.07 -1.20 -16.82
N HIS A 19 1.06 -0.73 -16.08
CA HIS A 19 1.13 0.58 -15.45
C HIS A 19 2.10 0.55 -14.27
N TYR A 20 2.67 1.72 -13.96
CA TYR A 20 3.63 1.86 -12.87
C TYR A 20 3.08 1.36 -11.53
N GLY A 21 1.79 1.57 -11.25
CA GLY A 21 1.17 1.19 -9.97
C GLY A 21 0.40 -0.13 -10.02
N ASP A 22 0.63 -0.98 -11.02
CA ASP A 22 0.03 -2.31 -11.07
C ASP A 22 0.80 -3.25 -10.13
N LEU A 23 0.17 -3.64 -9.02
CA LEU A 23 0.76 -4.59 -8.06
C LEU A 23 0.14 -6.00 -8.16
N GLY A 24 -0.88 -6.17 -9.01
CA GLY A 24 -1.56 -7.44 -9.22
C GLY A 24 -2.45 -7.90 -8.06
N ASN A 25 -2.79 -9.20 -8.07
CA ASN A 25 -3.82 -9.77 -7.20
C ASN A 25 -3.30 -10.21 -5.81
N ILE A 26 -4.00 -9.80 -4.75
CA ILE A 26 -4.03 -10.31 -3.38
C ILE A 26 -5.18 -11.33 -3.20
N VAL A 27 -5.12 -12.19 -2.19
CA VAL A 27 -6.14 -13.24 -1.97
C VAL A 27 -6.71 -13.12 -0.56
N ALA A 28 -8.04 -13.06 -0.43
CA ALA A 28 -8.71 -13.11 0.86
C ALA A 28 -8.94 -14.57 1.31
N ASP A 29 -8.71 -14.83 2.59
CA ASP A 29 -8.95 -16.11 3.23
C ASP A 29 -10.46 -16.39 3.45
N SER A 30 -10.78 -17.54 4.03
CA SER A 30 -12.16 -17.91 4.36
C SER A 30 -12.84 -17.00 5.38
N GLN A 31 -12.08 -16.13 6.05
CA GLN A 31 -12.55 -15.13 7.01
C GLN A 31 -12.59 -13.72 6.39
N ALA A 32 -12.50 -13.61 5.07
CA ALA A 32 -12.46 -12.35 4.33
C ALA A 32 -11.29 -11.43 4.72
N ARG A 33 -10.14 -12.01 5.11
CA ARG A 33 -8.91 -11.26 5.39
C ARG A 33 -7.84 -11.58 4.36
N ALA A 34 -7.18 -10.55 3.84
CA ALA A 34 -6.03 -10.71 2.96
C ALA A 34 -4.76 -10.30 3.70
N SER A 35 -3.79 -11.22 3.79
CA SER A 35 -2.44 -10.95 4.28
C SER A 35 -1.46 -11.24 3.17
N PHE A 36 -0.67 -10.24 2.77
CA PHE A 36 0.19 -10.35 1.60
C PHE A 36 1.49 -9.57 1.81
N ARG A 37 2.52 -9.99 1.06
CA ARG A 37 3.79 -9.27 0.92
C ARG A 37 4.16 -9.30 -0.55
N ILE A 38 4.18 -8.14 -1.17
CA ILE A 38 4.56 -7.96 -2.58
C ILE A 38 5.88 -7.21 -2.60
N HIS A 39 6.79 -7.63 -3.47
CA HIS A 39 8.06 -6.95 -3.71
C HIS A 39 8.10 -6.51 -5.16
N ASP A 40 8.15 -5.20 -5.37
CA ASP A 40 8.23 -4.60 -6.70
C ASP A 40 9.53 -3.81 -6.85
N ASN A 41 10.21 -3.99 -7.99
CA ASN A 41 11.51 -3.36 -8.25
C ASN A 41 11.38 -2.03 -9.01
N ILE A 42 10.22 -1.76 -9.61
CA ILE A 42 9.91 -0.62 -10.46
C ILE A 42 9.35 0.52 -9.60
N VAL A 43 8.36 0.23 -8.77
CA VAL A 43 7.69 1.18 -7.89
C VAL A 43 8.66 1.71 -6.84
N LYS A 44 8.83 3.03 -6.81
CA LYS A 44 9.67 3.73 -5.82
C LYS A 44 8.79 4.49 -4.85
N VAL A 45 9.06 4.34 -3.56
CA VAL A 45 8.28 4.97 -2.49
C VAL A 45 8.18 6.49 -2.66
N TYR A 46 9.29 7.14 -3.00
CA TYR A 46 9.33 8.60 -3.15
C TYR A 46 8.50 9.13 -4.33
N ASP A 47 8.20 8.30 -5.34
CA ASP A 47 7.39 8.68 -6.50
C ASP A 47 5.87 8.54 -6.25
N ILE A 48 5.49 7.84 -5.18
CA ILE A 48 4.10 7.49 -4.88
C ILE A 48 3.54 8.11 -3.59
N ILE A 49 4.36 8.82 -2.80
CA ILE A 49 3.86 9.58 -1.65
C ILE A 49 2.81 10.60 -2.11
N GLY A 50 1.65 10.61 -1.45
CA GLY A 50 0.52 11.48 -1.79
C GLY A 50 -0.40 10.94 -2.88
N ARG A 51 -0.08 9.78 -3.48
CA ARG A 51 -0.98 9.03 -4.37
C ARG A 51 -1.89 8.10 -3.58
N SER A 52 -2.81 7.44 -4.26
CA SER A 52 -3.74 6.47 -3.65
C SER A 52 -3.34 5.03 -3.91
N LEU A 53 -3.50 4.20 -2.89
CA LEU A 53 -3.60 2.75 -2.98
C LEU A 53 -5.09 2.38 -3.08
N ALA A 54 -5.52 1.70 -4.13
CA ALA A 54 -6.90 1.24 -4.27
C ALA A 54 -6.99 -0.28 -4.12
N VAL A 55 -8.16 -0.81 -3.79
CA VAL A 55 -8.49 -2.24 -3.89
C VAL A 55 -9.78 -2.37 -4.68
N THR A 56 -9.77 -3.18 -5.74
CA THR A 56 -10.91 -3.37 -6.64
C THR A 56 -11.71 -4.65 -6.35
N ALA A 57 -12.92 -4.72 -6.90
CA ALA A 57 -13.93 -5.73 -6.57
C ALA A 57 -13.68 -7.09 -7.20
N ASP A 58 -13.14 -7.09 -8.42
CA ASP A 58 -12.96 -8.28 -9.23
C ASP A 58 -11.47 -8.55 -9.46
N ARG A 59 -11.18 -9.78 -9.88
CA ARG A 59 -9.83 -10.22 -10.18
C ARG A 59 -9.29 -9.47 -11.41
N ASP A 60 -8.09 -8.95 -11.28
CA ASP A 60 -7.35 -8.33 -12.38
C ASP A 60 -6.82 -9.40 -13.35
N ASP A 61 -7.14 -9.23 -14.63
CA ASP A 61 -6.74 -10.12 -15.73
C ASP A 61 -5.31 -9.88 -16.25
N LEU A 62 -4.63 -8.88 -15.71
CA LEU A 62 -3.24 -8.49 -15.98
C LEU A 62 -3.00 -8.08 -17.43
N GLY A 63 -4.00 -7.47 -18.08
CA GLY A 63 -3.92 -7.06 -19.48
C GLY A 63 -4.06 -8.21 -20.46
N LYS A 64 -4.47 -9.40 -20.00
CA LYS A 64 -4.56 -10.64 -20.81
C LYS A 64 -5.99 -11.00 -21.18
N GLY A 65 -6.98 -10.19 -20.80
CA GLY A 65 -8.35 -10.36 -21.25
C GLY A 65 -8.53 -9.96 -22.72
N ASN A 66 -9.65 -10.38 -23.29
CA ASN A 66 -10.02 -10.13 -24.70
C ASN A 66 -10.90 -8.88 -24.84
N ASN A 67 -10.74 -7.90 -23.96
CA ASN A 67 -11.60 -6.74 -23.80
C ASN A 67 -10.78 -5.47 -23.62
N GLU A 68 -11.31 -4.33 -24.07
CA GLU A 68 -10.62 -3.05 -24.01
C GLU A 68 -10.29 -2.62 -22.57
N SER A 69 -11.11 -3.01 -21.59
CA SER A 69 -10.86 -2.71 -20.18
C SER A 69 -9.63 -3.44 -19.63
N SER A 70 -9.23 -4.57 -20.18
CA SER A 70 -8.06 -5.34 -19.71
C SER A 70 -6.78 -4.53 -19.75
N THR A 71 -6.56 -3.74 -20.80
CA THR A 71 -5.35 -2.90 -20.93
C THR A 71 -5.43 -1.60 -20.12
N ILE A 72 -6.61 -1.24 -19.62
CA ILE A 72 -6.85 0.02 -18.90
C ILE A 72 -6.87 -0.19 -17.38
N ASP A 73 -7.66 -1.15 -16.91
CA ASP A 73 -7.91 -1.39 -15.48
C ASP A 73 -7.86 -2.87 -15.08
N GLY A 74 -7.35 -3.72 -15.98
CA GLY A 74 -7.28 -5.16 -15.76
C GLY A 74 -8.65 -5.83 -15.67
N ASN A 75 -9.72 -5.15 -16.11
CA ASN A 75 -11.10 -5.57 -15.94
C ASN A 75 -11.45 -5.92 -14.47
N SER A 76 -10.85 -5.19 -13.52
CA SER A 76 -10.90 -5.50 -12.09
C SER A 76 -12.13 -4.94 -11.36
N GLY A 77 -13.08 -4.37 -12.10
CA GLY A 77 -14.37 -3.94 -11.56
C GLY A 77 -14.29 -2.66 -10.71
N LYS A 78 -15.25 -2.48 -9.81
CA LYS A 78 -15.38 -1.24 -9.01
C LYS A 78 -14.31 -1.14 -7.93
N CYS A 79 -13.87 0.07 -7.61
CA CYS A 79 -13.04 0.33 -6.43
C CYS A 79 -13.86 0.10 -5.14
N LEU A 80 -13.40 -0.82 -4.28
CA LEU A 80 -14.00 -1.14 -2.98
C LEU A 80 -13.51 -0.20 -1.88
N ALA A 81 -12.21 0.08 -1.88
CA ALA A 81 -11.56 0.93 -0.88
C ALA A 81 -10.34 1.62 -1.50
N ALA A 82 -10.06 2.84 -1.03
CA ALA A 82 -8.85 3.55 -1.39
C ALA A 82 -8.29 4.33 -0.19
N ALA A 83 -6.97 4.48 -0.14
CA ALA A 83 -6.28 5.22 0.91
C ALA A 83 -5.08 5.97 0.35
N ILE A 84 -4.71 7.09 0.98
CA ILE A 84 -3.54 7.88 0.60
C ILE A 84 -2.27 7.20 1.12
N ILE A 85 -1.26 7.08 0.26
CA ILE A 85 0.07 6.63 0.63
C ILE A 85 0.80 7.78 1.34
N ALA A 86 0.85 7.69 2.67
CA ALA A 86 1.44 8.71 3.52
C ALA A 86 2.88 8.36 3.91
N ARG A 87 3.63 9.38 4.32
CA ARG A 87 4.92 9.17 4.99
C ARG A 87 4.67 8.50 6.34
N SER A 88 5.38 7.42 6.60
CA SER A 88 5.51 6.85 7.93
C SER A 88 6.92 7.13 8.43
N ALA A 89 7.07 7.31 9.74
CA ALA A 89 8.38 7.26 10.34
C ALA A 89 8.99 5.88 10.13
N GLY A 90 10.26 5.83 9.73
CA GLY A 90 11.05 4.61 9.77
C GLY A 90 11.28 4.15 11.21
N LEU A 91 11.78 2.92 11.34
CA LEU A 91 12.18 2.39 12.64
C LEU A 91 13.25 3.31 13.24
N PHE A 92 13.04 3.75 14.48
CA PHE A 92 13.90 4.69 15.21
C PHE A 92 13.93 6.15 14.71
N GLU A 93 13.12 6.52 13.71
CA GLU A 93 13.09 7.90 13.19
C GLU A 93 12.07 8.82 13.90
N ASN A 94 11.31 8.31 14.88
CA ASN A 94 10.26 9.04 15.58
C ASN A 94 10.33 8.82 17.10
N PRO A 95 11.39 9.31 17.77
CA PRO A 95 11.41 9.34 19.23
C PRO A 95 10.30 10.28 19.71
N LYS A 96 9.31 9.73 20.41
CA LYS A 96 8.26 10.53 21.04
C LYS A 96 8.82 11.16 22.30
N ARG A 97 9.29 12.40 22.20
CA ARG A 97 9.62 13.21 23.36
C ARG A 97 8.33 13.82 23.91
N ILE A 98 7.93 13.40 25.10
CA ILE A 98 6.84 14.02 25.84
C ILE A 98 7.43 15.28 26.49
N CYS A 99 7.06 16.45 25.99
CA CYS A 99 7.34 17.71 26.65
C CYS A 99 6.11 18.09 27.48
N GLN A 100 6.16 17.93 28.80
CA GLN A 100 5.28 18.70 29.67
C GLN A 100 5.72 20.17 29.60
N CYS A 101 4.76 21.07 29.79
CA CYS A 101 4.82 22.51 29.49
C CYS A 101 5.88 23.33 30.24
N ASP A 102 6.87 22.69 30.87
CA ASP A 102 7.88 23.30 31.75
C ASP A 102 9.26 23.42 31.08
N GLY A 103 9.36 23.17 29.77
CA GLY A 103 10.61 23.38 29.00
C GLY A 103 11.72 22.36 29.29
N VAL A 104 11.42 21.27 29.99
CA VAL A 104 12.35 20.16 30.26
C VAL A 104 11.91 18.93 29.48
N THR A 105 12.81 18.35 28.69
CA THR A 105 12.60 17.05 28.04
C THR A 105 12.62 15.97 29.12
N VAL A 106 11.45 15.45 29.47
CA VAL A 106 11.30 14.41 30.50
C VAL A 106 11.50 13.03 29.83
N TRP A 107 12.77 12.60 29.85
CA TRP A 107 13.31 11.26 29.58
C TRP A 107 13.25 10.67 28.16
N ASP A 108 14.38 10.07 27.78
CA ASP A 108 14.61 9.23 26.61
C ASP A 108 14.60 7.76 27.11
N GLU A 109 13.76 6.90 26.54
CA GLU A 109 13.54 5.51 26.98
C GLU A 109 14.81 4.64 26.95
N THR A 110 15.90 5.13 26.35
CA THR A 110 17.16 4.40 26.17
C THR A 110 18.15 4.50 27.35
N SER A 111 17.87 5.31 28.37
CA SER A 111 18.74 5.44 29.54
C SER A 111 18.04 5.04 30.84
N GLN A 112 18.13 3.76 31.20
CA GLN A 112 17.91 3.35 32.59
C GLN A 112 18.92 4.09 33.48
N PRO A 113 18.50 4.78 34.56
CA PRO A 113 19.43 5.34 35.52
C PRO A 113 20.18 4.18 36.19
N LYS A 114 21.52 4.20 36.11
CA LYS A 114 22.35 3.28 36.87
C LYS A 114 22.12 3.57 38.35
N SER A 115 21.62 2.56 39.06
CA SER A 115 21.53 2.50 40.53
C SER A 115 22.88 2.68 41.17
#